data_AF-A0A813EE11-F1
#
_entry.id   AF-A0A813EE11-F1
#
_cell.length_a   1.000
_cell.length_b   1.000
_cell.length_c   1.000
_cell.angle_alpha   90.00
_cell.angle_beta   90.00
_cell.angle_gamma   90.00
#
_symmetry.space_group_name_H-M   'P 1'
#
loop_
_entity.id
_entity.type
_entity.pdbx_description
1 polymer ?
#
loop_
_entity_poly.entity_id
_entity_poly.type
_entity_poly.pdbx_seq_one_letter_code
_entity_poly.pdbx_strand_id
1 'polypeptide(L)'
;AVEGGTPLPPWDRICLLDMDAEQALEPDDVARFDALVFGGILGNITENEDGSYGSDDRTAEIRRFGFVHRRHLGPMQMTTDTAVLVSQLVLETASPLAQIPFIDCPEFVDDKAGGGGPSSSVCME
;
A
#
# COMPACT_ATOMS: atom_id res chain seq x y z
N ALA A 1 21.75 7.58 26.35
CA ALA A 1 20.32 7.93 26.25
C ALA A 1 20.17 8.73 24.95
N VAL A 2 19.36 8.26 24.00
CA VAL A 2 19.08 9.03 22.78
C VAL A 2 17.98 10.01 23.15
N GLU A 3 18.38 11.13 23.75
CA GLU A 3 17.47 12.25 24.04
C GLU A 3 17.31 13.06 22.76
N GLY A 4 16.15 12.94 22.11
CA GLY A 4 15.87 13.65 20.85
C GLY A 4 14.85 12.98 19.91
N GLY A 5 14.23 11.86 20.31
CA GLY A 5 13.15 11.27 19.53
C GLY A 5 11.84 12.03 19.76
N THR A 6 11.15 12.40 18.68
CA THR A 6 9.74 12.81 18.74
C THR A 6 8.96 11.72 19.48
N PRO A 7 8.15 12.05 20.51
CA PRO A 7 7.34 11.05 21.17
C PRO A 7 6.44 10.35 20.15
N LEU A 8 6.23 9.04 20.33
CA LEU A 8 5.29 8.30 19.50
C LEU A 8 3.89 8.93 19.63
N PRO A 9 3.14 9.07 18.53
CA PRO A 9 1.80 9.62 18.58
C PRO A 9 0.86 8.73 19.40
N PRO A 10 -0.23 9.30 19.93
CA PRO A 10 -1.25 8.50 20.62
C PRO A 10 -1.90 7.51 19.64
N TRP A 11 -2.41 6.39 20.16
CA TRP A 11 -2.93 5.27 19.37
C TRP A 11 -4.08 5.63 18.42
N ASP A 12 -4.90 6.62 18.77
CA ASP A 12 -5.99 7.14 17.96
C ASP A 12 -5.52 8.05 16.81
N ARG A 13 -4.24 8.43 16.79
CA ARG A 13 -3.60 9.15 15.67
C ARG A 13 -2.67 8.25 14.85
N ILE A 14 -2.73 6.94 15.06
CA ILE A 14 -2.01 5.93 14.28
C ILE A 14 -3.00 5.20 13.37
N CYS A 15 -2.69 5.16 12.08
CA CYS A 15 -3.45 4.37 11.12
C CYS A 15 -2.66 3.15 10.65
N LEU A 16 -3.27 1.97 10.71
CA LEU A 16 -2.74 0.76 10.10
C LEU A 16 -3.13 0.71 8.62
N LEU A 17 -2.15 0.56 7.74
CA LEU A 17 -2.42 0.23 6.34
C LEU A 17 -2.72 -1.27 6.22
N ASP A 18 -3.92 -1.55 5.72
CA ASP A 18 -4.54 -2.87 5.75
C ASP A 18 -5.40 -3.05 4.49
N MET A 19 -5.09 -4.06 3.67
CA MET A 19 -5.87 -4.36 2.45
C MET A 19 -7.32 -4.73 2.75
N ASP A 20 -7.61 -5.25 3.95
CA ASP A 20 -8.96 -5.61 4.40
C ASP A 20 -9.71 -4.41 5.04
N ALA A 21 -9.14 -3.20 5.00
CA ALA A 21 -9.84 -2.01 5.48
C ALA A 21 -10.99 -1.61 4.53
N GLU A 22 -12.09 -1.10 5.08
CA GLU A 22 -13.25 -0.68 4.27
C GLU A 22 -13.03 0.65 3.53
N GLN A 23 -12.12 1.50 4.01
CA GLN A 23 -11.93 2.85 3.50
C GLN A 23 -10.52 3.01 2.92
N ALA A 24 -10.43 3.61 1.74
CA ALA A 24 -9.16 3.96 1.12
C ALA A 24 -8.48 5.09 1.90
N LEU A 25 -7.15 5.16 1.84
CA LEU A 25 -6.43 6.34 2.32
C LEU A 25 -6.82 7.56 1.48
N GLU A 26 -7.22 8.64 2.14
CA GLU A 26 -7.67 9.87 1.48
C GLU A 26 -6.80 11.07 1.89
N PRO A 27 -6.69 12.13 1.06
CA PRO A 27 -5.92 13.33 1.41
C PRO A 27 -6.27 13.94 2.77
N ASP A 28 -7.55 13.94 3.13
CA ASP A 28 -8.05 14.53 4.39
C ASP A 28 -7.56 13.76 5.64
N ASP A 29 -7.08 12.52 5.49
CA ASP A 29 -6.51 11.75 6.58
C ASP A 29 -5.22 12.36 7.14
N VAL A 30 -4.57 13.29 6.42
CA VAL A 30 -3.38 14.02 6.91
C VAL A 30 -3.67 14.84 8.18
N ALA A 31 -4.92 15.27 8.39
CA ALA A 31 -5.32 15.98 9.61
C ALA A 31 -5.57 15.00 10.78
N ARG A 32 -5.79 13.72 10.47
CA ARG A 32 -6.27 12.71 11.42
C ARG A 32 -5.13 11.86 11.97
N PHE A 33 -4.15 11.54 11.14
CA PHE A 33 -3.08 10.60 11.49
C PHE A 33 -1.72 11.28 11.53
N ASP A 34 -0.94 10.99 12.55
CA ASP A 34 0.46 11.43 12.69
C ASP A 34 1.45 10.35 12.24
N ALA A 35 1.01 9.09 12.21
CA ALA A 35 1.82 7.97 11.78
C ALA A 35 1.00 6.90 11.07
N LEU A 36 1.64 6.28 10.09
CA LEU A 36 1.15 5.09 9.41
C LEU A 36 1.96 3.87 9.84
N VAL A 37 1.26 2.77 10.08
CA VAL A 37 1.87 1.46 10.32
C VAL A 37 1.68 0.62 9.06
N PHE A 38 2.79 0.14 8.52
CA PHE A 38 2.83 -0.68 7.32
C PHE A 38 2.88 -2.16 7.74
N GLY A 39 1.74 -2.84 7.66
CA GLY A 39 1.61 -4.25 8.02
C GLY A 39 1.83 -5.18 6.84
N GLY A 40 2.65 -6.24 7.02
CA GLY A 40 2.57 -7.42 6.15
C GLY A 40 2.83 -7.21 4.65
N ILE A 41 3.55 -6.17 4.24
CA ILE A 41 3.58 -5.69 2.85
C ILE A 41 4.38 -6.59 1.87
N LEU A 42 5.11 -7.60 2.35
CA LEU A 42 5.87 -8.52 1.48
C LEU A 42 5.20 -9.88 1.32
N GLY A 43 3.88 -9.92 1.08
CA GLY A 43 3.12 -11.17 0.93
C GLY A 43 3.59 -11.98 -0.29
N ASN A 44 3.36 -13.28 -0.27
CA ASN A 44 3.51 -14.09 -1.48
C ASN A 44 2.29 -13.80 -2.36
N ILE A 45 2.47 -13.01 -3.42
CA ILE A 45 1.41 -12.75 -4.39
C ILE A 45 1.14 -14.04 -5.18
N THR A 46 -0.12 -14.45 -5.25
CA THR A 46 -0.57 -15.61 -6.02
C THR A 46 -1.66 -15.18 -7.00
N GLU A 47 -1.62 -15.69 -8.22
CA GLU A 47 -2.72 -15.54 -9.17
C GLU A 47 -3.75 -16.66 -8.95
N ASN A 48 -5.02 -16.28 -8.81
CA ASN A 48 -6.13 -17.21 -8.64
C ASN A 48 -6.64 -17.70 -10.01
N GLU A 49 -7.41 -18.79 -10.03
CA GLU A 49 -7.96 -19.35 -11.27
C GLU A 49 -8.88 -18.40 -12.05
N ASP A 50 -9.47 -17.41 -11.36
CA ASP A 50 -10.35 -16.39 -11.94
C ASP A 50 -9.59 -15.15 -12.47
N GLY A 51 -8.25 -15.16 -12.40
CA GLY A 51 -7.39 -14.05 -12.82
C GLY A 51 -7.23 -12.94 -11.78
N SER A 52 -7.82 -13.08 -10.58
CA SER A 52 -7.58 -12.16 -9.48
C SER A 52 -6.24 -12.45 -8.77
N TYR A 53 -5.67 -11.45 -8.11
CA TYR A 53 -4.46 -11.61 -7.31
C TYR A 53 -4.79 -11.71 -5.82
N GLY A 54 -4.24 -12.74 -5.16
CA GLY A 54 -4.29 -12.93 -3.72
C GLY A 54 -2.92 -12.71 -3.08
N SER A 55 -2.91 -12.60 -1.75
CA SER A 55 -1.67 -12.60 -0.96
C SER A 55 -1.88 -13.17 0.44
N ASP A 56 -0.79 -13.65 1.04
CA ASP A 56 -0.79 -14.07 2.45
C ASP A 56 -1.11 -12.89 3.36
N ASP A 57 -2.20 -13.00 4.13
CA ASP A 57 -2.60 -12.00 5.12
C ASP A 57 -1.75 -12.06 6.40
N ARG A 58 -0.54 -11.51 6.31
CA ARG A 58 0.32 -11.30 7.48
C ARG A 58 -0.11 -10.13 8.35
N THR A 59 -0.91 -9.21 7.81
CA THR A 59 -1.39 -8.05 8.55
C THR A 59 -2.35 -8.46 9.68
N ALA A 60 -3.03 -9.60 9.55
CA ALA A 60 -3.81 -10.23 10.62
C ALA A 60 -3.04 -10.36 11.96
N GLU A 61 -1.73 -10.61 11.93
CA GLU A 61 -0.91 -10.75 13.14
C GLU A 61 -0.85 -9.47 13.97
N ILE A 62 -1.01 -8.30 13.34
CA ILE A 62 -0.95 -7.00 14.02
C ILE A 62 -2.33 -6.36 14.20
N ARG A 63 -3.36 -6.80 13.45
CA ARG A 63 -4.75 -6.36 13.67
C ARG A 63 -5.23 -6.62 15.09
N ARG A 64 -4.77 -7.72 15.71
CA ARG A 64 -5.09 -8.07 17.11
C ARG A 64 -4.68 -7.01 18.15
N PHE A 65 -3.82 -6.05 17.79
CA PHE A 65 -3.44 -4.95 18.69
C PHE A 65 -4.49 -3.83 18.78
N GLY A 66 -5.57 -3.90 18.01
CA GLY A 66 -6.73 -3.00 18.18
C GLY A 66 -6.52 -1.60 17.63
N PHE A 67 -5.89 -1.47 16.46
CA PHE A 67 -5.78 -0.19 15.75
C PHE A 67 -7.17 0.42 15.49
N VAL A 68 -7.37 1.65 15.97
CA VAL A 68 -8.64 2.38 15.84
C VAL A 68 -8.94 2.73 14.38
N HIS A 69 -7.88 3.04 13.61
CA HIS A 69 -7.98 3.46 12.23
C HIS A 69 -7.25 2.49 11.31
N ARG A 70 -7.92 2.15 10.22
CA ARG A 70 -7.39 1.30 9.16
C ARG A 70 -7.75 1.90 7.80
N ARG A 71 -6.81 1.82 6.86
CA ARG A 71 -6.95 2.31 5.48
C ARG A 71 -6.33 1.33 4.51
N HIS A 72 -6.94 1.13 3.34
CA HIS A 72 -6.31 0.37 2.26
C HIS A 72 -5.66 1.32 1.24
N LEU A 73 -4.67 0.82 0.50
CA LEU A 73 -4.02 1.53 -0.62
C LEU A 73 -4.51 1.02 -1.99
N GLY A 74 -5.68 0.38 -2.01
CA GLY A 74 -6.23 -0.26 -3.20
C GLY A 74 -6.33 -1.78 -3.03
N PRO A 75 -6.83 -2.48 -4.06
CA PRO A 75 -7.08 -3.92 -4.00
C PRO A 75 -5.83 -4.77 -4.25
N MET A 76 -4.80 -4.21 -4.89
CA MET A 76 -3.55 -4.94 -5.21
C MET A 76 -2.47 -4.70 -4.16
N GLN A 77 -1.74 -5.77 -3.81
CA GLN A 77 -0.60 -5.68 -2.91
C GLN A 77 0.54 -4.87 -3.54
N MET A 78 1.03 -3.90 -2.77
CA MET A 78 2.21 -3.10 -3.12
C MET A 78 3.45 -3.64 -2.41
N THR A 79 4.64 -3.33 -2.92
CA THR A 79 5.88 -3.43 -2.12
C THR A 79 5.91 -2.32 -1.06
N THR A 80 6.72 -2.47 0.00
CA THR A 80 6.77 -1.48 1.10
C THR A 80 7.18 -0.09 0.61
N ASP A 81 8.15 0.00 -0.29
CA ASP A 81 8.60 1.26 -0.90
C ASP A 81 7.49 1.91 -1.72
N THR A 82 6.75 1.13 -2.52
CA THR A 82 5.60 1.62 -3.28
C THR A 82 4.49 2.11 -2.34
N ALA A 83 4.18 1.35 -1.29
CA ALA A 83 3.16 1.74 -0.31
C ALA A 83 3.50 3.05 0.40
N VAL A 84 4.78 3.26 0.76
CA VAL A 84 5.25 4.52 1.36
C VAL A 84 5.13 5.67 0.36
N LEU A 85 5.56 5.48 -0.89
CA LEU A 85 5.44 6.49 -1.94
C LEU A 85 3.98 6.89 -2.20
N VAL A 86 3.08 5.91 -2.34
CA VAL A 86 1.65 6.16 -2.55
C VAL A 86 1.05 6.90 -1.36
N SER A 87 1.38 6.50 -0.13
CA SER A 87 0.91 7.20 1.07
C SER A 87 1.37 8.65 1.09
N GLN A 88 2.62 8.92 0.68
CA GLN A 88 3.15 10.28 0.55
C GLN A 88 2.40 11.09 -0.51
N LEU A 89 2.15 10.51 -1.68
CA LEU A 89 1.40 11.18 -2.75
C LEU A 89 -0.03 11.54 -2.29
N VAL A 90 -0.69 10.63 -1.58
CA VAL A 90 -2.04 10.86 -1.06
C VAL A 90 -2.05 11.95 0.02
N LEU A 91 -1.19 11.85 1.03
CA LEU A 91 -1.27 12.70 2.22
C LEU A 91 -0.53 14.03 2.07
N GLU A 92 0.65 14.03 1.46
CA GLU A 92 1.49 15.23 1.35
C GLU A 92 1.23 16.01 0.05
N THR A 93 0.96 15.30 -1.06
CA THR A 93 0.67 15.92 -2.36
C THR A 93 -0.83 16.10 -2.59
N ALA A 94 -1.67 15.60 -1.69
CA ALA A 94 -3.14 15.64 -1.78
C ALA A 94 -3.69 15.02 -3.08
N SER A 95 -3.00 14.01 -3.62
CA SER A 95 -3.44 13.28 -4.82
C SER A 95 -4.34 12.11 -4.42
N PRO A 96 -5.65 12.11 -4.76
CA PRO A 96 -6.51 10.96 -4.47
C PRO A 96 -5.96 9.67 -5.08
N LEU A 97 -6.12 8.55 -4.38
CA LEU A 97 -5.57 7.26 -4.81
C LEU A 97 -5.96 6.91 -6.27
N ALA A 98 -7.21 7.19 -6.65
CA ALA A 98 -7.73 6.96 -8.00
C ALA A 98 -7.08 7.81 -9.11
N GLN A 99 -6.29 8.84 -8.76
CA GLN A 99 -5.58 9.70 -9.71
C GLN A 99 -4.10 9.35 -9.84
N ILE A 100 -3.59 8.46 -8.99
CA ILE A 100 -2.19 8.00 -9.07
C ILE A 100 -2.09 6.97 -10.21
N PRO A 101 -1.18 7.16 -11.18
CA PRO A 101 -0.99 6.19 -12.24
C PRO A 101 -0.26 4.94 -11.70
N PHE A 102 -0.87 3.77 -11.89
CA PHE A 102 -0.29 2.48 -11.50
C PHE A 102 0.00 1.61 -12.74
N ILE A 103 0.97 0.72 -12.58
CA ILE A 103 1.22 -0.40 -13.51
C ILE A 103 1.21 -1.66 -12.65
N ASP A 104 0.22 -2.50 -12.89
CA ASP A 104 0.04 -3.75 -12.17
C ASP A 104 0.86 -4.86 -12.83
N CYS A 105 1.50 -5.70 -12.00
CA CYS A 105 2.31 -6.85 -12.43
C CYS A 105 3.25 -6.56 -13.61
N PRO A 106 4.16 -5.56 -13.50
CA PRO A 106 5.04 -5.21 -14.61
C PRO A 106 5.98 -6.36 -14.98
N GLU A 107 6.11 -6.62 -16.27
CA GLU A 107 7.08 -7.57 -16.82
C GLU A 107 8.40 -6.88 -17.16
N PHE A 108 9.51 -7.45 -16.69
CA PHE A 108 10.85 -7.00 -17.07
C PHE A 108 11.38 -7.92 -18.17
N VAL A 109 11.45 -7.40 -19.40
CA VAL A 109 12.09 -8.11 -20.51
C VAL A 109 13.56 -7.71 -20.57
N ASP A 110 14.44 -8.67 -20.38
CA ASP A 110 15.86 -8.47 -20.68
C ASP A 110 16.05 -8.39 -22.19
N ASP A 111 16.53 -7.26 -22.73
CA ASP A 111 16.82 -7.06 -24.16
C ASP A 111 17.78 -8.11 -24.76
N LYS A 112 18.47 -8.90 -23.92
CA LYS A 112 19.34 -10.00 -24.35
C LYS A 112 18.61 -11.31 -24.64
N ALA A 113 17.30 -11.38 -24.41
CA ALA A 113 16.46 -12.52 -24.72
C ALA A 113 15.37 -12.14 -25.75
N GLY A 114 15.78 -11.71 -26.95
CA GLY A 114 14.99 -11.86 -28.17
C GLY A 114 13.61 -11.19 -28.25
N GLY A 115 13.60 -9.92 -28.66
CA GLY A 115 12.67 -9.38 -29.67
C GLY A 115 11.16 -9.37 -29.37
N GLY A 116 10.66 -8.22 -28.94
CA GLY A 116 9.24 -7.85 -29.03
C GLY A 116 8.92 -6.67 -28.14
N GLY A 117 8.57 -5.52 -28.74
CA GLY A 117 8.34 -4.24 -28.06
C GLY A 117 7.18 -4.24 -27.05
N PRO A 118 6.94 -3.10 -26.37
CA PRO A 118 6.15 -3.04 -25.15
C PRO A 118 4.69 -3.44 -25.38
N SER A 119 4.27 -4.51 -24.70
CA SER A 119 2.86 -4.85 -24.50
C SER A 119 2.29 -3.86 -23.49
N SER A 120 1.32 -3.07 -23.92
CA SER A 120 0.56 -2.19 -23.03
C SER A 120 -0.33 -3.02 -22.12
N SER A 121 0.14 -3.32 -20.90
CA SER A 121 -0.75 -3.72 -19.81
C SER A 121 -1.16 -2.46 -19.06
N VAL A 122 -2.42 -2.06 -19.27
CA VAL A 122 -3.11 -1.08 -18.43
C VAL A 122 -4.20 -1.87 -17.72
N CYS A 123 -4.09 -2.01 -16.40
CA CYS A 123 -5.18 -2.40 -15.52
C CYS A 123 -5.08 -1.62 -14.20
N MET A 124 -6.14 -0.88 -13.88
CA MET A 124 -6.99 -1.08 -12.71
C MET A 124 -8.40 -0.66 -13.14
N GLU A 125 -9.39 -1.51 -12.94
CA GLU A 125 -10.81 -1.12 -12.77
C GLU A 125 -11.15 -1.18 -11.28
#